data_AF-A0A6J5VA11-F1
#
_entry.id   AF-A0A6J5VA11-F1
#
_cell.length_a   1.000
_cell.length_b   1.000
_cell.length_c   1.000
_cell.angle_alpha   90.00
_cell.angle_beta   90.00
_cell.angle_gamma   90.00
#
_symmetry.space_group_name_H-M   'P 1'
#
loop_
_entity.id
_entity.type
_entity.pdbx_description
1 polymer ?
#
loop_
_entity_poly.entity_id
_entity_poly.type
_entity_poly.pdbx_seq_one_letter_code
_entity_poly.pdbx_strand_id
1 'polypeptide(L)'
;MVSLNTGRSMWNLYWTAVPKKAGLTRCGKSCRLRWTNYLRPNLKHESFTPHEEELIVRLHATVGSRWSIIAQQLPGRTNNNVKNYWNTKLKKKALRNGN
;
A
#
# COMPACT_ATOMS: atom_id res chain seq x y z
N MET A 1 -11.61 -5.40 24.09
CA MET A 1 -11.18 -4.95 22.75
C MET A 1 -10.56 -6.13 22.02
N VAL A 2 -11.35 -6.85 21.22
CA VAL A 2 -10.86 -8.03 20.47
C VAL A 2 -10.09 -7.51 19.26
N SER A 3 -8.78 -7.71 19.29
CA SER A 3 -7.91 -7.51 18.13
C SER A 3 -8.38 -8.46 17.01
N LEU A 4 -8.99 -7.91 15.96
CA LEU A 4 -9.27 -8.65 14.73
C LEU A 4 -7.93 -9.01 14.05
N ASN A 5 -7.35 -10.13 14.46
CA ASN A 5 -6.14 -10.73 13.86
C ASN A 5 -6.47 -12.08 13.20
N THR A 6 -7.70 -12.25 12.73
CA THR A 6 -8.21 -13.46 12.05
C THR A 6 -8.02 -13.38 10.54
N GLY A 7 -6.76 -13.40 10.08
CA GLY A 7 -6.47 -13.49 8.63
C GLY A 7 -5.05 -13.87 8.22
N ARG A 8 -4.14 -14.15 9.17
CA ARG A 8 -2.71 -14.37 8.86
C ARG A 8 -2.36 -15.81 8.47
N SER A 9 -3.23 -16.76 8.75
CA SER A 9 -2.93 -18.20 8.72
C SER A 9 -3.18 -18.84 7.35
N MET A 10 -4.27 -18.48 6.66
CA MET A 10 -4.69 -19.17 5.41
C MET A 10 -3.91 -18.72 4.17
N TRP A 11 -3.44 -17.46 4.14
CA TRP A 11 -2.71 -16.91 2.98
C TRP A 11 -1.25 -17.33 2.92
N ASN A 12 -0.65 -17.79 4.02
CA ASN A 12 0.80 -18.09 4.06
C ASN A 12 1.16 -19.37 3.28
N LEU A 13 0.28 -20.37 3.23
CA LEU A 13 0.57 -21.68 2.63
C LEU A 13 0.71 -21.65 1.10
N TYR A 14 -0.08 -20.81 0.42
CA TYR A 14 0.05 -20.67 -1.04
C TYR A 14 1.39 -20.03 -1.43
N TRP A 15 1.79 -18.98 -0.71
CA TRP A 15 3.00 -18.23 -1.04
C TRP A 15 4.30 -18.95 -0.65
N THR A 16 4.29 -19.97 0.21
CA THR A 16 5.49 -20.78 0.48
C THR A 16 5.86 -21.69 -0.69
N ALA A 17 4.90 -22.08 -1.51
CA ALA A 17 5.14 -22.89 -2.71
C ALA A 17 5.61 -22.07 -3.92
N VAL A 18 5.20 -20.80 -4.01
CA VAL A 18 5.50 -19.91 -5.15
C VAL A 18 7.01 -19.76 -5.42
N PRO A 19 7.89 -19.47 -4.45
CA PRO A 19 9.32 -19.36 -4.72
C PRO A 19 9.92 -20.64 -5.27
N LYS A 20 9.55 -21.80 -4.70
CA LYS A 20 10.04 -23.12 -5.15
C LYS A 20 9.65 -23.41 -6.59
N LYS A 21 8.38 -23.15 -6.95
CA LYS A 21 7.88 -23.35 -8.32
C LYS A 21 8.49 -22.37 -9.32
N ALA A 22 8.83 -21.16 -8.89
CA ALA A 22 9.43 -20.13 -9.73
C ALA A 22 10.98 -20.20 -9.78
N GLY A 23 11.61 -21.19 -9.14
CA GLY A 23 13.08 -21.31 -9.07
C GLY A 23 13.76 -20.18 -8.28
N LEU A 24 13.03 -19.50 -7.39
CA LEU A 24 13.53 -18.37 -6.62
C LEU A 24 14.01 -18.81 -5.22
N THR A 25 15.17 -18.31 -4.79
CA THR A 25 15.72 -18.50 -3.43
C THR A 25 15.09 -17.55 -2.39
N ARG A 26 13.84 -17.12 -2.61
CA ARG A 26 13.13 -16.14 -1.78
C ARG A 26 12.12 -16.82 -0.86
N CYS A 27 11.79 -16.17 0.26
CA CYS A 27 10.70 -16.64 1.13
C CYS A 27 9.33 -16.20 0.60
N GLY A 28 8.29 -17.00 0.90
CA GLY A 28 6.93 -16.72 0.42
C GLY A 28 6.39 -15.34 0.81
N LYS A 29 6.76 -14.85 2.00
CA LYS A 29 6.43 -13.48 2.45
C LYS A 29 6.96 -12.40 1.50
N SER A 30 8.19 -12.57 1.00
CA SER A 30 8.81 -11.64 0.04
C SER A 30 8.08 -11.69 -1.30
N CYS A 31 7.75 -12.89 -1.79
CA CYS A 31 7.01 -13.07 -3.04
C CYS A 31 5.62 -12.44 -2.96
N ARG A 32 4.89 -12.66 -1.85
CA ARG A 32 3.60 -12.04 -1.59
C ARG A 32 3.68 -10.52 -1.63
N LEU A 33 4.67 -9.93 -0.94
CA LEU A 33 4.85 -8.48 -0.89
C LEU A 33 5.12 -7.91 -2.29
N ARG A 34 5.96 -8.59 -3.08
CA ARG A 34 6.26 -8.18 -4.45
C ARG A 34 5.00 -8.24 -5.32
N TRP A 35 4.23 -9.31 -5.22
CA TRP A 35 2.96 -9.43 -5.92
C TRP A 35 1.99 -8.30 -5.57
N THR A 36 1.72 -8.11 -4.28
CA THR A 36 0.72 -7.15 -3.81
C THR A 36 1.07 -5.71 -4.12
N ASN A 37 2.35 -5.36 -4.17
CA ASN A 37 2.79 -3.98 -4.37
C ASN A 37 3.22 -3.64 -5.79
N TYR A 38 3.54 -4.64 -6.64
CA TYR A 38 4.17 -4.37 -7.94
C TYR A 38 3.68 -5.25 -9.10
N LEU A 39 3.26 -6.50 -8.87
CA LEU A 39 2.96 -7.43 -9.99
C LEU A 39 1.47 -7.70 -10.19
N ARG A 40 0.61 -7.34 -9.24
CA ARG A 40 -0.84 -7.53 -9.39
C ARG A 40 -1.32 -6.71 -10.60
N PRO A 41 -2.08 -7.30 -11.55
CA PRO A 41 -2.41 -6.69 -12.85
C PRO A 41 -3.23 -5.40 -12.74
N ASN A 42 -3.91 -5.16 -11.62
CA ASN A 42 -4.75 -3.97 -11.42
C ASN A 42 -4.03 -2.84 -10.67
N LEU A 43 -2.69 -2.86 -10.63
CA LEU A 43 -1.90 -1.82 -9.98
C LEU A 43 -1.60 -0.69 -10.95
N LYS A 44 -1.88 0.54 -10.51
CA LYS A 44 -1.51 1.75 -11.24
C LYS A 44 -0.06 2.14 -10.94
N HIS A 45 0.76 2.17 -12.00
CA HIS A 45 2.16 2.59 -11.93
C HIS A 45 2.37 4.07 -12.26
N GLU A 46 1.34 4.74 -12.77
CA GLU A 46 1.35 6.18 -13.06
C GLU A 46 1.49 7.04 -11.79
N SER A 47 1.86 8.31 -11.95
CA SER A 47 1.87 9.26 -10.83
C SER A 47 0.46 9.48 -10.28
N PHE A 48 0.35 9.96 -9.05
CA PHE A 48 -0.96 10.33 -8.48
C PHE A 48 -1.52 11.55 -9.22
N THR A 49 -2.82 11.52 -9.52
CA THR A 49 -3.51 12.68 -10.11
C THR A 49 -3.75 13.75 -9.05
N PRO A 50 -3.95 15.03 -9.42
CA PRO A 50 -4.24 16.10 -8.46
C PRO A 50 -5.45 15.79 -7.56
N HIS A 51 -6.48 15.14 -8.11
CA HIS A 51 -7.65 14.73 -7.34
C HIS A 51 -7.30 13.61 -6.32
N GLU A 52 -6.49 12.63 -6.72
CA GLU A 52 -6.00 11.63 -5.77
C GLU A 52 -5.09 12.27 -4.69
N GLU A 53 -4.28 13.27 -5.04
CA GLU A 53 -3.45 14.01 -4.07
C GLU A 53 -4.31 14.70 -3.01
N GLU A 54 -5.34 15.45 -3.43
CA GLU A 54 -6.27 16.13 -2.54
C GLU A 54 -6.96 15.15 -1.60
N LEU A 55 -7.44 14.02 -2.14
CA LEU A 55 -8.07 12.98 -1.36
C LEU A 55 -7.11 12.38 -0.31
N ILE A 56 -5.85 12.14 -0.67
CA ILE A 56 -4.82 11.66 0.27
C ILE A 56 -4.60 12.68 1.39
N VAL A 57 -4.47 13.97 1.07
CA VAL A 57 -4.27 15.02 2.08
C VAL A 57 -5.46 15.12 3.02
N ARG A 58 -6.68 15.17 2.48
CA ARG A 58 -7.92 15.25 3.26
C ARG A 58 -8.08 14.05 4.18
N LEU A 59 -7.93 12.84 3.65
CA LEU A 59 -8.05 11.61 4.44
C LEU A 59 -6.93 11.50 5.47
N HIS A 60 -5.69 11.89 5.14
CA HIS A 60 -4.60 11.89 6.12
C HIS A 60 -4.87 12.89 7.26
N ALA A 61 -5.48 14.05 6.99
CA ALA A 61 -5.90 14.98 8.05
C ALA A 61 -6.96 14.36 8.98
N THR A 62 -7.89 13.56 8.44
CA THR A 62 -8.95 12.90 9.23
C THR A 62 -8.48 11.65 9.97
N VAL A 63 -7.68 10.80 9.30
CA VAL A 63 -7.33 9.47 9.81
C VAL A 63 -5.84 9.27 10.12
N GLY A 64 -4.99 10.25 9.86
CA GLY A 64 -3.55 10.15 10.05
C GLY A 64 -2.91 9.11 9.13
N SER A 65 -1.80 8.50 9.58
CA SER A 65 -1.01 7.54 8.81
C SER A 65 -1.64 6.14 8.68
N ARG A 66 -2.97 6.03 8.71
CA ARG A 66 -3.72 4.79 8.48
C ARG A 66 -3.82 4.46 6.98
N TRP A 67 -2.68 4.19 6.35
CA TRP A 67 -2.53 4.04 4.89
C TRP A 67 -3.41 2.98 4.26
N SER A 68 -3.72 1.90 4.97
CA SER A 68 -4.64 0.85 4.50
C SER A 68 -6.06 1.37 4.34
N ILE A 69 -6.51 2.31 5.17
CA ILE A 69 -7.84 2.95 5.07
C ILE A 69 -7.84 3.93 3.90
N ILE A 70 -6.79 4.74 3.78
CA ILE A 70 -6.68 5.73 2.69
C ILE A 70 -6.63 5.04 1.32
N ALA A 71 -5.86 3.96 1.18
CA ALA A 71 -5.75 3.22 -0.08
C ALA A 71 -7.04 2.52 -0.51
N GLN A 72 -7.96 2.22 0.41
CA GLN A 72 -9.29 1.67 0.04
C GLN A 72 -10.12 2.68 -0.75
N GLN A 73 -9.86 3.98 -0.59
CA GLN A 73 -10.54 5.05 -1.32
C GLN A 73 -9.85 5.39 -2.67
N LEU A 74 -8.77 4.68 -3.02
CA LEU A 74 -7.94 4.96 -4.19
C LEU A 74 -7.82 3.68 -5.04
N PRO A 75 -8.74 3.47 -6.01
CA PRO A 75 -8.75 2.28 -6.85
C PRO A 75 -7.40 2.08 -7.57
N GLY A 76 -6.85 0.87 -7.47
CA GLY A 76 -5.57 0.52 -8.09
C GLY A 76 -4.32 1.08 -7.39
N ARG A 77 -4.48 1.78 -6.25
CA ARG A 77 -3.38 2.23 -5.40
C ARG A 77 -3.25 1.36 -4.16
N THR A 78 -2.01 1.07 -3.75
CA THR A 78 -1.74 0.35 -2.52
C THR A 78 -1.44 1.29 -1.36
N ASN A 79 -1.56 0.78 -0.13
CA ASN A 79 -1.11 1.50 1.06
C ASN A 79 0.37 1.95 0.96
N ASN A 80 1.21 1.17 0.25
CA ASN A 80 2.61 1.49 0.07
C ASN A 80 2.78 2.64 -0.93
N ASN A 81 1.98 2.69 -2.00
CA ASN A 81 1.97 3.82 -2.93
C ASN A 81 1.61 5.12 -2.19
N VAL A 82 0.53 5.12 -1.42
CA VAL A 82 0.05 6.30 -0.67
C VAL A 82 1.11 6.78 0.33
N LYS A 83 1.63 5.86 1.16
CA LYS A 83 2.68 6.18 2.15
C LYS A 83 3.93 6.77 1.47
N ASN A 84 4.37 6.17 0.36
CA ASN A 84 5.54 6.65 -0.37
C ASN A 84 5.31 8.03 -0.97
N TYR A 85 4.13 8.25 -1.57
CA TYR A 85 3.78 9.53 -2.15
C TYR A 85 3.70 10.64 -1.09
N TRP A 86 3.11 10.33 0.06
CA TRP A 86 3.06 11.24 1.19
C TRP A 86 4.47 11.66 1.63
N ASN A 87 5.35 10.70 1.91
CA ASN A 87 6.68 10.98 2.43
C ASN A 87 7.60 11.68 1.43
N THR A 88 7.40 11.47 0.13
CA THR A 88 8.29 12.03 -0.91
C THR A 88 7.79 13.35 -1.49
N LYS A 89 6.48 13.54 -1.63
CA LYS A 89 5.87 14.69 -2.32
C LYS A 89 4.97 15.53 -1.41
N LEU A 90 3.99 14.93 -0.74
CA LEU A 90 2.95 15.68 -0.05
C LEU A 90 3.40 16.26 1.29
N LYS A 91 4.20 15.55 2.09
CA LYS A 91 4.68 16.02 3.39
C LYS A 91 5.42 17.36 3.27
N LYS A 92 6.26 17.50 2.24
CA LYS A 92 6.99 18.74 1.96
C LYS A 92 6.06 19.87 1.49
N LYS A 93 5.07 19.56 0.65
CA LYS A 93 4.05 20.54 0.20
C LYS A 93 3.19 21.01 1.38
N ALA A 94 2.72 20.10 2.23
CA ALA A 94 1.89 20.40 3.39
C ALA A 94 2.63 21.27 4.42
N LEU A 95 3.91 20.99 4.70
CA LEU A 95 4.73 21.83 5.59
C LEU A 95 5.00 23.24 5.04
N ARG A 96 4.97 23.43 3.72
CA ARG A 96 5.13 24.75 3.09
C ARG A 96 3.85 25.57 3.07
N ASN A 97 2.68 24.91 3.11
CA ASN A 97 1.38 25.55 3.03
C ASN A 97 0.71 25.76 4.41
N GLY A 98 1.38 25.38 5.50
CA GLY A 98 0.98 25.73 6.86
C GLY A 98 1.54 27.10 7.24
N ASN A 99 0.82 28.16 6.87
CA ASN A 99 0.97 29.52 7.39
C ASN A 99 -0.34 29.90 8.08
#